data_AF-A0A8S3GA82-F1
#
_entry.id   AF-A0A8S3GA82-F1
#
_cell.length_a   1.000
_cell.length_b   1.000
_cell.length_c   1.000
_cell.angle_alpha   90.00
_cell.angle_beta   90.00
_cell.angle_gamma   90.00
#
_symmetry.space_group_name_H-M   'P 1'
#
loop_
_entity.id
_entity.type
_entity.pdbx_description
1 polymer ?
#
loop_
_entity_poly.entity_id
_entity_poly.type
_entity_poly.pdbx_seq_one_letter_code
_entity_poly.pdbx_strand_id
1 'polypeptide(L)'
;EDAIERLQVTQNELNKQGVNDLVVELFISHSSINILEESIHLAIALLGGGNTDVQKSIFRRLHECEVASEKCFQVFYDKMYTAQKILKSMSSMPNEITDAENDDFDDAMFASKYDYVPSIQ
;
A
#
# COMPACT_ATOMS: atom_id res chain seq x y z
N GLU A 1 -28.36 -6.44 12.27
CA GLU A 1 -27.31 -7.04 13.13
C GLU A 1 -26.58 -8.19 12.45
N ASP A 2 -27.27 -9.18 11.86
CA ASP A 2 -26.66 -10.37 11.23
C ASP A 2 -25.45 -10.16 10.29
N ALA A 3 -25.45 -9.11 9.47
CA ALA A 3 -24.41 -8.94 8.45
C ALA A 3 -23.03 -8.55 9.04
N ILE A 4 -23.01 -7.72 10.09
CA ILE A 4 -21.76 -7.28 10.73
C ILE A 4 -21.16 -8.44 11.53
N GLU A 5 -21.98 -9.22 12.21
CA GLU A 5 -21.52 -10.39 12.96
C GLU A 5 -20.92 -11.46 12.03
N ARG A 6 -21.58 -11.76 10.90
CA ARG A 6 -21.05 -12.69 9.89
C ARG A 6 -19.72 -12.21 9.30
N LEU A 7 -19.62 -10.92 9.01
CA LEU A 7 -18.38 -10.30 8.53
C LEU A 7 -17.25 -10.47 9.56
N GLN A 8 -17.52 -10.18 10.84
CA GLN A 8 -16.53 -10.32 11.91
C GLN A 8 -16.06 -11.76 12.09
N VAL A 9 -16.96 -12.75 12.00
CA VAL A 9 -16.59 -14.17 12.07
C VAL A 9 -15.61 -14.54 10.96
N THR A 10 -15.90 -14.16 9.71
CA THR A 10 -14.99 -14.42 8.58
C THR A 10 -13.65 -13.69 8.75
N GLN A 11 -13.67 -12.41 9.11
CA GLN A 11 -12.47 -11.61 9.35
C GLN A 11 -11.58 -12.20 10.46
N ASN A 12 -12.18 -12.69 11.54
CA ASN A 12 -11.45 -13.33 12.63
C ASN A 12 -10.81 -14.64 12.19
N GLU A 13 -11.49 -15.44 11.36
CA GLU A 13 -10.94 -16.68 10.85
C GLU A 13 -9.78 -16.44 9.87
N LEU A 14 -9.88 -15.39 9.03
CA LEU A 14 -8.79 -14.96 8.16
C LEU A 14 -7.59 -14.43 8.96
N ASN A 15 -7.82 -13.68 10.04
CA ASN A 15 -6.77 -13.22 10.94
C ASN A 15 -6.03 -14.39 11.59
N LYS A 16 -6.75 -15.42 12.05
CA LYS A 16 -6.12 -16.65 12.60
C LYS A 16 -5.27 -17.38 11.56
N GLN A 17 -5.64 -17.31 10.29
CA GLN A 17 -4.87 -17.89 9.18
C GLN A 17 -3.67 -17.02 8.75
N GLY A 18 -3.42 -15.88 9.41
CA GLY A 18 -2.27 -15.02 9.12
C GLY A 18 -2.45 -14.11 7.91
N VAL A 19 -3.68 -13.93 7.41
CA VAL A 19 -3.94 -13.05 6.24
C VAL A 19 -3.54 -11.60 6.53
N ASN A 20 -3.65 -11.16 7.79
CA ASN A 20 -3.22 -9.82 8.20
C ASN A 20 -1.70 -9.63 8.06
N ASP A 21 -0.91 -10.66 8.35
CA ASP A 21 0.54 -10.61 8.18
C ASP A 21 0.91 -10.57 6.70
N LEU A 22 0.22 -11.36 5.88
CA LEU A 22 0.38 -11.34 4.42
C LEU A 22 0.08 -9.96 3.84
N VAL A 23 -0.99 -9.29 4.27
CA VAL A 23 -1.31 -7.92 3.80
C VAL A 23 -0.19 -6.94 4.11
N VAL A 24 0.38 -7.00 5.31
CA VAL A 24 1.52 -6.14 5.67
C VAL A 24 2.75 -6.48 4.83
N GLU A 25 3.02 -7.76 4.59
CA GLU A 25 4.12 -8.22 3.73
C GLU A 25 3.96 -7.76 2.28
N LEU A 26 2.73 -7.75 1.75
CA LEU A 26 2.43 -7.27 0.41
C LEU A 26 2.62 -5.76 0.27
N PHE A 27 2.37 -4.99 1.34
CA PHE A 27 2.62 -3.54 1.34
C PHE A 27 4.09 -3.16 1.44
N ILE A 28 4.89 -3.91 2.19
CA ILE A 28 6.33 -3.62 2.36
C ILE A 28 7.21 -4.26 1.29
N SER A 29 6.66 -5.17 0.49
CA SER A 29 7.35 -5.75 -0.66
C SER A 29 7.22 -4.84 -1.89
N HIS A 30 8.21 -4.90 -2.79
CA HIS A 30 8.17 -4.24 -4.09
C HIS A 30 7.20 -4.98 -5.02
N SER A 31 5.92 -4.92 -4.68
CA SER A 31 4.82 -5.51 -5.44
C SER A 31 4.49 -4.65 -6.67
N SER A 32 4.11 -5.30 -7.77
CA SER A 32 3.60 -4.58 -8.94
C SER A 32 2.35 -3.79 -8.57
N ILE A 33 2.00 -2.76 -9.35
CA ILE A 33 0.86 -1.91 -9.04
C ILE A 33 -0.45 -2.70 -8.90
N ASN A 34 -0.63 -3.75 -9.72
CA ASN A 34 -1.79 -4.64 -9.66
C ASN A 34 -1.83 -5.45 -8.35
N ILE A 35 -0.68 -5.95 -7.87
CA ILE A 35 -0.62 -6.68 -6.59
C ILE A 35 -0.88 -5.73 -5.43
N LEU A 36 -0.33 -4.52 -5.49
CA LEU A 36 -0.56 -3.49 -4.48
C LEU A 36 -2.05 -3.10 -4.40
N GLU A 37 -2.71 -2.93 -5.55
CA GLU A 37 -4.15 -2.63 -5.63
C GLU A 37 -5.00 -3.73 -4.97
N GLU A 38 -4.76 -5.00 -5.31
CA GLU A 38 -5.47 -6.13 -4.71
C GLU A 38 -5.20 -6.24 -3.20
N SER A 39 -3.97 -5.91 -2.77
CA SER A 39 -3.61 -5.86 -1.36
C SER A 39 -4.36 -4.77 -0.61
N ILE A 40 -4.59 -3.61 -1.25
CA ILE A 40 -5.39 -2.52 -0.70
C ILE A 40 -6.86 -2.94 -0.59
N HIS A 41 -7.43 -3.57 -1.61
CA HIS A 41 -8.81 -4.08 -1.55
C HIS A 41 -9.00 -5.11 -0.44
N LEU A 42 -8.05 -6.04 -0.28
CA LEU A 42 -8.06 -7.01 0.80
C LEU A 42 -7.98 -6.34 2.17
N ALA A 43 -7.09 -5.36 2.34
CA ALA A 43 -6.98 -4.60 3.59
C ALA A 43 -8.28 -3.86 3.94
N ILE A 44 -8.94 -3.23 2.95
CA ILE A 44 -10.23 -2.56 3.13
C ILE A 44 -11.30 -3.57 3.58
N ALA A 45 -11.35 -4.75 2.98
CA ALA A 45 -12.31 -5.79 3.35
C ALA A 45 -12.08 -6.33 4.78
N LEU A 46 -10.81 -6.48 5.18
CA LEU A 46 -10.42 -6.95 6.51
C LEU A 46 -10.68 -5.91 7.61
N LEU A 47 -10.42 -4.63 7.32
CA LEU A 47 -10.61 -3.53 8.27
C LEU A 47 -12.06 -3.00 8.29
N GLY A 48 -12.85 -3.36 7.28
CA GLY A 48 -14.26 -2.98 7.15
C GLY A 48 -15.11 -3.43 8.34
N GLY A 49 -16.16 -2.68 8.66
CA GLY A 49 -17.07 -3.02 9.76
C GLY A 49 -16.48 -2.84 11.17
N GLY A 50 -15.23 -2.38 11.31
CA GLY A 50 -14.67 -1.95 12.60
C GLY A 50 -14.26 -3.08 13.54
N ASN A 51 -13.82 -4.23 13.00
CA ASN A 51 -13.35 -5.33 13.82
C ASN A 51 -12.03 -4.98 14.54
N THR A 52 -12.11 -4.73 15.84
CA THR A 52 -10.97 -4.27 16.63
C THR A 52 -9.84 -5.29 16.73
N ASP A 53 -10.12 -6.59 16.64
CA ASP A 53 -9.09 -7.62 16.76
C ASP A 53 -8.20 -7.68 15.51
N VAL A 54 -8.83 -7.54 14.33
CA VAL A 54 -8.12 -7.42 13.06
C VAL A 54 -7.33 -6.11 13.00
N GLN A 55 -7.96 -4.99 13.37
CA GLN A 55 -7.30 -3.69 13.40
C GLN A 55 -6.07 -3.69 14.34
N LYS A 56 -6.19 -4.26 15.54
CA LYS A 56 -5.08 -4.40 16.49
C LYS A 56 -3.97 -5.31 15.95
N SER A 57 -4.32 -6.41 15.28
CA SER A 57 -3.35 -7.33 14.70
C SER A 57 -2.50 -6.65 13.60
N ILE A 58 -3.15 -5.96 12.66
CA ILE A 58 -2.46 -5.17 11.61
C ILE A 58 -1.65 -4.02 12.22
N PHE A 59 -2.23 -3.26 13.16
CA PHE A 59 -1.54 -2.18 13.84
C PHE A 59 -0.29 -2.68 14.56
N ARG A 60 -0.40 -3.77 15.32
CA ARG A 60 0.71 -4.38 16.02
C ARG A 60 1.83 -4.79 15.05
N ARG A 61 1.47 -5.43 13.94
CA ARG A 61 2.44 -5.88 12.94
C ARG A 61 3.23 -4.73 12.31
N LEU A 62 2.55 -3.61 12.04
CA LEU A 62 3.19 -2.39 11.55
C LEU A 62 3.99 -1.68 12.64
N HIS A 63 3.47 -1.60 13.87
CA HIS A 63 4.06 -0.81 14.95
C HIS A 63 5.25 -1.49 15.64
N GLU A 64 5.20 -2.81 15.84
CA GLU A 64 6.28 -3.57 16.49
C GLU A 64 7.51 -3.74 15.59
N CYS A 65 7.37 -3.52 14.27
CA CYS A 65 8.46 -3.59 13.31
C CYS A 65 8.67 -2.23 12.65
N GLU A 66 9.58 -1.42 13.21
CA GLU A 66 9.91 -0.08 12.72
C GLU A 66 10.23 -0.05 11.22
N VAL A 67 11.00 -1.03 10.75
CA VAL A 67 11.35 -1.19 9.32
C VAL A 67 10.12 -1.48 8.46
N ALA A 68 9.15 -2.25 8.95
CA ALA A 68 7.92 -2.53 8.20
C ALA A 68 7.03 -1.28 8.12
N SER A 69 6.91 -0.52 9.22
CA SER A 69 6.21 0.75 9.24
C SER A 69 6.82 1.73 8.23
N GLU A 70 8.13 1.96 8.30
CA GLU A 70 8.83 2.89 7.40
C GLU A 70 8.64 2.52 5.93
N LYS A 71 8.85 1.24 5.58
CA LYS A 71 8.67 0.76 4.20
C LYS A 71 7.24 0.88 3.72
N CYS A 72 6.27 0.56 4.57
CA CYS A 72 4.85 0.68 4.24
C CYS A 72 4.54 2.13 3.84
N PHE A 73 4.91 3.10 4.69
CA PHE A 73 4.70 4.53 4.37
C PHE A 73 5.48 5.00 3.15
N GLN A 74 6.70 4.50 2.94
CA GLN A 74 7.50 4.82 1.77
C GLN A 74 6.81 4.37 0.47
N VAL A 75 6.30 3.13 0.42
CA VAL A 75 5.59 2.60 -0.76
C VAL A 75 4.36 3.45 -1.07
N PHE A 76 3.55 3.80 -0.07
CA PHE A 76 2.40 4.69 -0.26
C PHE A 76 2.81 6.08 -0.73
N TYR A 77 3.87 6.66 -0.16
CA TYR A 77 4.39 7.96 -0.56
C TYR A 77 4.82 7.96 -2.02
N ASP A 78 5.65 7.00 -2.42
CA ASP A 78 6.21 6.95 -3.77
C ASP A 78 5.10 6.76 -4.82
N LYS A 79 4.11 5.87 -4.56
CA LYS A 79 2.98 5.69 -5.48
C LYS A 79 2.08 6.92 -5.57
N MET A 80 1.78 7.58 -4.44
CA MET A 80 0.97 8.80 -4.45
C MET A 80 1.71 9.95 -5.12
N TYR A 81 3.03 10.05 -4.93
CA TYR A 81 3.88 11.05 -5.59
C TYR A 81 3.91 10.86 -7.11
N THR A 82 4.08 9.61 -7.58
CA THR A 82 4.01 9.28 -9.01
C THR A 82 2.64 9.61 -9.59
N ALA A 83 1.54 9.21 -8.92
CA ALA A 83 0.19 9.56 -9.35
C ALA A 83 -0.01 11.10 -9.43
N GLN A 84 0.49 11.84 -8.45
CA GLN A 84 0.44 13.31 -8.48
C GLN A 84 1.22 13.90 -9.66
N LYS A 85 2.39 13.35 -9.99
CA LYS A 85 3.21 13.78 -11.13
C LYS A 85 2.47 13.57 -12.45
N ILE A 86 1.80 12.42 -12.62
CA ILE A 86 0.96 12.11 -13.78
C ILE A 86 -0.19 13.13 -13.91
N LEU A 87 -0.91 13.41 -12.82
CA LEU A 87 -1.99 14.41 -12.85
C LEU A 87 -1.49 15.81 -13.25
N LYS A 88 -0.32 16.20 -12.75
CA LYS A 88 0.32 17.48 -13.08
C LYS A 88 0.83 17.54 -14.52
N SER A 89 1.37 16.44 -15.05
CA SER A 89 1.79 16.41 -16.46
C SER A 89 0.57 16.45 -17.38
N MET A 90 -0.46 15.64 -17.14
CA MET A 90 -1.70 15.63 -17.93
C MET A 90 -2.40 17.00 -17.96
N SER A 91 -2.41 17.71 -16.83
CA SER A 91 -2.99 19.07 -16.78
C SER A 91 -2.13 20.14 -17.47
N SER A 92 -0.86 19.85 -17.74
CA SER A 92 0.08 20.74 -18.43
C SER A 92 0.31 20.37 -19.91
N MET A 93 -0.24 19.25 -20.40
CA MET A 93 -0.12 18.82 -21.80
C MET A 93 -1.22 19.48 -22.64
N PRO A 94 -0.88 20.30 -23.66
CA PRO A 94 -1.82 20.62 -24.72
C PRO A 94 -1.97 19.39 -25.61
N ASN A 95 -3.14 18.73 -25.58
CA ASN A 95 -3.63 17.70 -26.50
C ASN A 95 -2.58 17.05 -27.44
N GLU A 96 -1.74 16.14 -26.95
CA GLU A 96 -1.10 15.14 -27.81
C GLU A 96 -0.72 13.93 -26.97
N ILE A 97 -1.45 12.84 -27.20
CA ILE A 97 -1.30 11.55 -26.51
C ILE A 97 -0.14 10.82 -27.19
N THR A 98 0.88 10.45 -26.42
CA THR A 98 1.84 9.41 -26.82
C THR A 98 1.89 8.35 -25.74
N ASP A 99 1.51 7.15 -26.12
CA ASP A 99 1.58 5.93 -25.31
C ASP A 99 3.05 5.68 -24.91
N ALA A 100 3.37 5.85 -23.62
CA ALA A 100 4.62 5.41 -23.05
C ALA A 100 4.31 4.41 -21.94
N GLU A 101 4.80 3.20 -22.13
CA GLU A 101 4.69 2.06 -21.23
C GLU A 101 5.27 2.43 -19.84
N ASN A 102 4.42 2.39 -18.81
CA ASN A 102 4.68 3.03 -17.51
C ASN A 102 5.40 2.13 -16.50
N ASP A 103 5.73 0.89 -16.86
CA ASP A 103 6.26 -0.09 -15.90
C ASP A 103 7.78 0.06 -15.65
N ASP A 104 8.55 0.57 -16.62
CA ASP A 104 10.00 0.77 -16.48
C ASP A 104 10.37 2.03 -15.66
N PHE A 105 9.42 2.94 -15.43
CA PHE A 105 9.68 4.19 -14.70
C PHE A 105 9.80 3.97 -13.18
N ASP A 106 9.19 2.90 -12.67
CA ASP A 106 9.18 2.56 -11.25
C ASP A 106 10.56 2.06 -10.77
N ASP A 107 11.30 1.29 -11.58
CA ASP A 107 12.56 0.64 -11.19
C ASP A 107 13.77 1.59 -11.29
N ALA A 108 13.80 2.46 -12.30
CA ALA A 108 14.87 3.45 -12.48
C ALA A 108 14.86 4.56 -11.42
N MET A 109 13.69 4.92 -10.90
CA MET A 109 13.55 5.93 -9.85
C MET A 109 13.99 5.39 -8.48
N PHE A 110 13.87 4.07 -8.27
CA PHE A 110 14.31 3.39 -7.07
C PHE A 110 15.85 3.42 -6.94
N ALA A 111 16.58 3.16 -8.03
CA ALA A 111 18.05 3.15 -8.03
C ALA A 111 18.68 4.54 -7.79
N SER A 112 18.01 5.62 -8.20
CA SER A 112 18.57 6.99 -8.12
C SER A 112 18.41 7.67 -6.75
N LYS A 113 17.50 7.20 -5.88
CA LYS A 113 17.16 7.92 -4.64
C LYS A 113 18.00 7.48 -3.43
N TYR A 114 18.66 6.32 -3.49
CA TYR A 114 19.50 5.82 -2.39
C TYR A 114 20.85 6.53 -2.20
N ASP A 115 21.21 7.47 -3.09
CA ASP A 115 22.36 8.37 -2.89
C ASP A 115 21.99 9.71 -2.22
N TYR A 116 20.70 9.99 -1.97
CA TYR A 116 20.26 11.25 -1.37
C TYR A 116 19.39 11.03 -0.12
N VAL A 117 20.07 10.99 1.04
CA VAL A 117 19.44 11.17 2.36
C VAL A 117 19.59 12.64 2.74
N PRO A 118 18.55 13.50 2.59
CA PRO A 118 18.62 14.84 3.15
C PRO A 118 18.67 14.72 4.67
N SER A 119 19.77 15.18 5.26
CA SER A 119 19.92 15.28 6.71
C SER A 119 18.82 16.19 7.25
N ILE A 120 17.92 15.64 8.04
CA ILE A 120 16.94 16.44 8.78
C ILE A 120 17.72 17.19 9.86
N GLN A 121 17.86 18.51 9.69
CA GLN A 121 18.40 19.43 10.71
C GLN A 121 17.35 19.75 11.77
#